data_AF-F7KMC0-F1
#
_entry.id   AF-F7KMC0-F1
#
_cell.length_a   1.000
_cell.length_b   1.000
_cell.length_c   1.000
_cell.angle_alpha   90.00
_cell.angle_beta   90.00
_cell.angle_gamma   90.00
#
_symmetry.space_group_name_H-M   'P 1'
#
loop_
_entity.id
_entity.type
_entity.pdbx_description
1 polymer ?
#
loop_
_entity_poly.entity_id
_entity_poly.type
_entity_poly.pdbx_seq_one_letter_code
_entity_poly.pdbx_strand_id
1 'polypeptide(L)'
;MPEEGVVPLCHEDILTFDEIIRICRAGVELGVRRIKITGVEPLVRKGIFDLLEQMRRIEGAEKLTITTNGALLEEALPWLEAV
;
A
#
# COMPACT_ATOMS: atom_id res chain seq x y z
N MET A 1 16.74 7.19 -2.12
CA MET A 1 16.95 7.08 -0.66
C MET A 1 17.85 8.24 -0.26
N PRO A 2 17.66 8.91 0.89
CA PRO A 2 18.54 10.00 1.32
C PRO A 2 19.99 9.50 1.43
N GLU A 3 20.97 10.36 1.18
CA GLU A 3 22.39 10.00 1.32
C GLU A 3 22.72 9.63 2.76
N GLU A 4 22.02 10.23 3.72
CA GLU A 4 22.18 10.02 5.16
C GLU A 4 21.43 8.77 5.68
N GLY A 5 20.70 8.06 4.81
CA GLY A 5 19.88 6.92 5.19
C GLY A 5 18.50 7.29 5.73
N VAL A 6 17.79 6.32 6.30
CA VAL A 6 16.42 6.48 6.84
C VAL A 6 16.46 6.19 8.33
N VAL A 7 15.94 7.12 9.14
CA VAL A 7 15.80 6.93 10.59
C VAL A 7 14.80 5.79 10.85
N PRO A 8 15.13 4.77 11.66
CA PRO A 8 14.18 3.72 12.02
C PRO A 8 12.98 4.33 12.74
N LEU A 9 11.79 4.01 12.26
CA LEU A 9 10.53 4.44 12.86
C LEU A 9 10.05 3.40 13.87
N CYS A 10 9.45 3.86 14.97
CA CYS A 10 8.71 2.97 15.86
C CYS A 10 7.38 2.58 15.19
N HIS A 11 6.79 1.47 15.65
CA HIS A 11 5.50 1.02 15.09
C HIS A 11 4.41 2.09 15.21
N GLU A 12 4.45 2.87 16.30
CA GLU A 12 3.52 3.96 16.61
C GLU A 12 3.64 5.15 15.63
N ASP A 13 4.79 5.30 14.98
CA ASP A 13 5.02 6.35 13.98
C ASP A 13 4.51 5.96 12.59
N ILE A 14 4.09 4.70 12.41
CA ILE A 14 3.61 4.17 11.14
C ILE A 14 2.08 4.21 11.14
N LEU A 15 1.50 4.84 10.12
CA LEU A 15 0.05 4.86 9.92
C LEU A 15 -0.54 3.45 9.96
N THR A 16 -1.63 3.33 10.71
CA THR A 16 -2.50 2.15 10.72
C THR A 16 -3.19 1.98 9.37
N PHE A 17 -3.74 0.79 9.11
CA PHE A 17 -4.50 0.55 7.87
C PHE A 17 -5.75 1.43 7.78
N ASP A 18 -6.46 1.63 8.88
CA ASP A 18 -7.64 2.50 8.92
C ASP A 18 -7.29 3.95 8.56
N GLU A 19 -6.17 4.46 9.06
CA GLU A 19 -5.68 5.80 8.71
C GLU A 19 -5.30 5.90 7.23
N ILE A 20 -4.61 4.89 6.68
CA ILE A 20 -4.27 4.84 5.25
C ILE A 20 -5.55 4.85 4.40
N ILE A 21 -6.55 4.03 4.73
CA ILE A 21 -7.83 3.98 4.02
C ILE A 21 -8.56 5.31 4.11
N ARG A 22 -8.58 5.95 5.28
CA ARG A 22 -9.19 7.26 5.48
C ARG A 22 -8.54 8.32 4.59
N ILE A 23 -7.21 8.34 4.51
CA ILE A 23 -6.46 9.28 3.64
C ILE A 23 -6.76 9.00 2.17
N CYS A 24 -6.79 7.72 1.77
CA CYS A 24 -7.07 7.34 0.39
C CYS A 24 -8.48 7.77 -0.04
N ARG A 25 -9.49 7.55 0.80
CA ARG A 25 -10.87 7.99 0.54
C ARG A 25 -10.96 9.51 0.39
N ALA A 26 -10.38 10.26 1.33
CA ALA A 26 -10.34 11.72 1.26
C ALA A 26 -9.64 12.23 -0.02
N GLY A 27 -8.54 11.59 -0.42
CA GLY A 27 -7.87 11.91 -1.68
C GLY A 27 -8.76 11.67 -2.89
N VAL A 28 -9.48 10.55 -2.92
CA VAL A 28 -10.38 10.20 -4.03
C VAL A 28 -11.56 11.16 -4.13
N GLU A 29 -12.13 11.58 -2.99
CA GLU A 29 -13.16 12.64 -2.94
C GLU A 29 -12.67 13.97 -3.53
N LEU A 30 -11.37 14.25 -3.42
CA LEU A 30 -10.71 15.43 -4.00
C LEU A 30 -10.24 15.22 -5.45
N GLY A 31 -10.54 14.07 -6.06
CA GLY A 31 -10.26 13.79 -7.47
C GLY A 31 -9.02 12.92 -7.73
N VAL A 32 -8.37 12.37 -6.70
CA VAL A 32 -7.32 11.35 -6.90
C VAL A 32 -7.95 10.10 -7.53
N ARG A 33 -7.42 9.66 -8.66
CA ARG A 33 -7.90 8.44 -9.36
C ARG A 33 -6.94 7.27 -9.29
N ARG A 34 -5.68 7.51 -8.93
CA ARG A 34 -4.61 6.51 -8.97
C ARG A 34 -3.90 6.47 -7.65
N ILE A 35 -3.82 5.29 -7.06
CA ILE A 35 -3.14 5.05 -5.80
C ILE A 35 -2.01 4.06 -6.06
N LYS A 36 -0.81 4.38 -5.58
CA LYS A 36 0.38 3.54 -5.74
C LYS A 36 0.95 3.20 -4.37
N ILE A 37 1.06 1.93 -4.07
CA ILE A 37 1.76 1.40 -2.90
C ILE A 37 3.24 1.23 -3.23
N THR A 38 4.09 1.79 -2.36
CA THR A 38 5.55 1.75 -2.45
C THR A 38 6.14 1.82 -1.04
N GLY A 39 7.46 1.88 -0.92
CA GLY A 39 8.20 1.86 0.34
C GLY A 39 9.59 1.30 0.11
N VAL A 40 10.20 0.71 1.15
CA VAL A 40 11.41 -0.11 0.99
C VAL A 40 11.04 -1.42 0.28
N GLU A 41 10.10 -2.18 0.83
CA GLU A 41 9.44 -3.30 0.15
C GLU A 41 8.02 -3.45 0.70
N PRO A 42 6.95 -3.23 -0.10
CA PRO A 42 5.58 -3.33 0.39
C PRO A 42 5.17 -4.72 0.85
N LEU A 43 5.65 -5.78 0.19
CA LEU A 43 5.21 -7.16 0.44
C LEU A 43 5.68 -7.70 1.80
N VAL A 44 6.69 -7.09 2.43
CA VAL A 44 7.11 -7.48 3.79
C VAL A 44 6.15 -7.00 4.88
N ARG A 45 5.24 -6.06 4.57
CA ARG A 45 4.33 -5.53 5.57
C ARG A 45 3.24 -6.57 5.89
N LYS A 46 3.24 -7.08 7.13
CA LYS A 46 2.22 -8.02 7.60
C LYS A 46 0.81 -7.44 7.39
N GLY A 47 -0.07 -8.23 6.78
CA GLY A 47 -1.45 -7.84 6.47
C GLY A 47 -1.60 -6.93 5.24
N ILE A 48 -0.57 -6.77 4.41
CA ILE A 48 -0.62 -5.91 3.22
C ILE A 48 -1.75 -6.30 2.25
N PHE A 49 -2.04 -7.59 2.07
CA PHE A 49 -3.10 -8.04 1.18
C PHE A 49 -4.50 -7.60 1.65
N ASP A 50 -4.75 -7.59 2.96
CA ASP A 50 -6.00 -7.07 3.53
C ASP A 50 -6.14 -5.56 3.30
N LEU A 51 -5.03 -4.81 3.40
CA LEU A 51 -5.02 -3.39 3.07
C LEU A 51 -5.32 -3.18 1.57
N LEU A 52 -4.65 -3.91 0.68
CA LEU A 52 -4.87 -3.80 -0.76
C LEU A 52 -6.33 -4.13 -1.13
N GLU A 53 -6.90 -5.16 -0.53
CA GLU A 53 -8.31 -5.53 -0.65
C GLU A 53 -9.26 -4.39 -0.23
N GLN A 54 -8.99 -3.74 0.91
CA GLN A 54 -9.78 -2.58 1.33
C GLN A 54 -9.63 -1.39 0.39
N MET A 55 -8.42 -1.15 -0.13
CA MET A 55 -8.15 -0.07 -1.08
C MET A 55 -8.85 -0.28 -2.43
N ARG A 56 -8.91 -1.51 -2.93
CA ARG A 56 -9.64 -1.85 -4.17
C ARG A 56 -11.13 -1.53 -4.09
N ARG A 57 -11.71 -1.55 -2.88
CA ARG A 57 -13.11 -1.23 -2.63
C ARG A 57 -13.40 0.27 -2.50
N ILE A 58 -12.39 1.13 -2.63
CA ILE A 58 -12.59 2.58 -2.61
C ILE A 58 -13.21 3.03 -3.93
N GLU A 59 -14.49 3.36 -3.91
CA GLU A 59 -15.20 3.90 -5.07
C GLU A 59 -14.53 5.18 -5.58
N GLY A 60 -14.31 5.26 -6.90
CA GLY A 60 -13.65 6.40 -7.56
C GLY A 60 -12.13 6.27 -7.71
N ALA A 61 -11.49 5.31 -7.04
CA ALA A 61 -10.11 4.92 -7.32
C ALA A 61 -10.05 4.01 -8.55
N GLU A 62 -9.63 4.54 -9.69
CA GLU A 62 -9.60 3.84 -10.97
C GLU A 62 -8.42 2.86 -11.08
N LYS A 63 -7.31 3.15 -10.41
CA LYS A 63 -6.10 2.33 -10.52
C LYS A 63 -5.36 2.20 -9.19
N LEU A 64 -5.21 0.97 -8.72
CA LEU A 64 -4.30 0.59 -7.65
C LEU A 64 -3.06 -0.07 -8.26
N THR A 65 -1.87 0.42 -7.92
CA THR A 65 -0.60 -0.20 -8.33
C THR A 65 0.31 -0.44 -7.15
N ILE A 66 1.23 -1.39 -7.30
CA ILE A 66 2.28 -1.68 -6.33
C ILE A 66 3.64 -1.62 -7.01
N THR A 67 4.66 -1.14 -6.31
CA THR A 67 6.06 -1.21 -6.73
C THR A 67 6.81 -2.08 -5.73
N THR A 68 7.32 -3.22 -6.20
CA THR A 68 8.04 -4.23 -5.41
C THR A 68 9.34 -4.58 -6.11
N ASN A 69 10.33 -5.03 -5.34
CA ASN A 69 11.58 -5.61 -5.87
C ASN A 69 11.38 -7.01 -6.45
N GLY A 70 10.21 -7.62 -6.24
CA GLY A 70 9.83 -8.92 -6.81
C GLY A 70 10.25 -10.15 -5.99
N ALA A 71 11.01 -9.96 -4.89
CA ALA A 71 11.55 -11.08 -4.11
C ALA A 71 10.48 -11.91 -3.39
N LEU A 72 9.30 -11.33 -3.14
CA LEU A 72 8.17 -11.99 -2.47
C LEU A 72 6.98 -12.24 -3.42
N LEU A 73 7.24 -12.31 -4.74
CA LEU A 73 6.17 -12.52 -5.71
C LEU A 73 5.58 -13.92 -5.63
N GLU A 74 6.39 -14.94 -5.37
CA GLU A 74 5.91 -16.33 -5.25
C GLU A 74 4.90 -16.47 -4.10
N GLU A 75 5.17 -15.85 -2.97
CA GLU A 75 4.27 -15.79 -1.82
C GLU A 75 3.03 -14.92 -2.10
N ALA A 76 3.17 -13.91 -2.95
CA ALA A 76 2.06 -13.04 -3.35
C ALA A 76 1.18 -13.64 -4.46
N LEU A 77 1.65 -14.65 -5.20
CA LEU A 77 0.95 -15.25 -6.36
C LEU A 77 -0.50 -15.63 -6.05
N PRO A 78 -0.82 -16.35 -4.94
CA PRO A 78 -2.20 -16.75 -4.66
C PRO A 78 -3.15 -15.56 -4.53
N TRP A 79 -2.66 -14.44 -4.00
CA TRP A 79 -3.45 -13.21 -3.94
C TRP A 79 -3.55 -12.55 -5.31
N LEU A 80 -2.44 -12.47 -6.06
CA LEU A 80 -2.38 -11.86 -7.39
C LEU A 80 -3.26 -12.58 -8.43
N GLU A 81 -3.43 -13.89 -8.31
CA GLU A 81 -4.32 -14.68 -9.19
C GLU A 81 -5.79 -14.51 -8.84
N ALA A 82 -6.10 -14.11 -7.60
CA ALA A 82 -7.47 -13.93 -7.11
C ALA A 82 -8.05 -12.55 -7.41
N VAL A 83 -7.23 -11.60 -7.90
CA VAL A 83 -7.59 -10.19 -8.04
C VAL A 83 -7.94 -9.75 -9.46
#